data_AF-A0A7S4N4I5-F1
#
_entry.id   AF-A0A7S4N4I5-F1
#
_cell.length_a   1.000
_cell.length_b   1.000
_cell.length_c   1.000
_cell.angle_alpha   90.00
_cell.angle_beta   90.00
_cell.angle_gamma   90.00
#
_symmetry.space_group_name_H-M   'P 1'
#
loop_
_entity.id
_entity.type
_entity.pdbx_description
1 polymer ?
#
loop_
_entity_poly.entity_id
_entity_poly.type
_entity_poly.pdbx_seq_one_letter_code
_entity_poly.pdbx_strand_id
1 'polypeptide(L)'
;MCTKIGVDPLQSNKGFWAELLGFGSFYYEVGIQVIHVCMKTQSKNGGLIRMDDMCLELKKMRGSQAQEVTKDDVERAVSSLKELKGGFGIVKLGHVHMIQSVPCELNTDHTAALLIARKGGGWVTLKSLEKELGWGEERSLFVLAPLLEEGMVWVDKGGE
;
A
#
# COMPACT_ATOMS: atom_id res chain seq x y z
N MET A 1 9.33 -14.12 -7.89
CA MET A 1 9.74 -14.39 -9.29
C MET A 1 10.91 -13.52 -9.79
N CYS A 2 11.40 -12.51 -9.07
CA CYS A 2 12.50 -11.65 -9.55
C CYS A 2 13.93 -12.15 -9.24
N THR A 3 14.12 -13.18 -8.42
CA THR A 3 15.44 -13.76 -8.14
C THR A 3 15.86 -14.86 -9.13
N LYS A 4 14.97 -15.31 -10.02
CA LYS A 4 15.22 -16.41 -10.96
C LYS A 4 15.79 -15.98 -12.33
N ILE A 5 15.83 -14.68 -12.64
CA ILE A 5 16.25 -14.17 -13.97
C ILE A 5 17.62 -13.45 -13.90
N GLY A 6 18.23 -13.31 -12.72
CA GLY A 6 19.64 -12.85 -12.61
C GLY A 6 19.90 -11.44 -13.12
N VAL A 7 18.87 -10.60 -13.23
CA VAL A 7 19.00 -9.20 -13.64
C VAL A 7 18.86 -8.30 -12.42
N ASP A 8 19.93 -7.55 -12.14
CA ASP A 8 19.94 -6.47 -11.17
C ASP A 8 19.29 -5.22 -11.80
N PRO A 9 18.08 -4.81 -11.36
CA PRO A 9 17.38 -3.66 -11.93
C PRO A 9 18.12 -2.33 -11.70
N LEU A 10 19.16 -2.30 -10.85
CA LEU A 10 19.99 -1.12 -10.63
C LEU A 10 21.09 -0.94 -11.68
N GLN A 11 21.48 -1.99 -12.43
CA GLN A 11 22.61 -1.91 -13.36
C GLN A 11 22.25 -1.77 -14.85
N SER A 12 21.11 -2.28 -15.31
CA SER A 12 20.98 -2.62 -16.75
C SER A 12 20.06 -1.73 -17.61
N ASN A 13 19.73 -0.49 -17.24
CA ASN A 13 18.44 0.02 -17.71
C ASN A 13 18.22 1.53 -17.89
N LYS A 14 19.26 2.32 -18.18
CA LYS A 14 19.05 3.75 -18.50
C LYS A 14 18.26 4.00 -19.80
N GLY A 15 18.17 3.04 -20.72
CA GLY A 15 17.47 3.19 -22.01
C GLY A 15 16.07 2.56 -22.07
N PHE A 16 15.95 1.30 -21.66
CA PHE A 16 14.73 0.50 -21.86
C PHE A 16 13.50 1.04 -21.11
N TRP A 17 13.66 1.52 -19.87
CA TRP A 17 12.54 2.02 -19.07
C TRP A 17 12.20 3.49 -19.35
N ALA A 18 13.17 4.29 -19.79
CA ALA A 18 12.92 5.66 -20.22
C ALA A 18 12.01 5.67 -21.47
N GLU A 19 12.22 4.69 -22.36
CA GLU A 19 11.40 4.49 -23.57
C GLU A 19 10.05 3.82 -23.27
N LEU A 20 9.99 2.89 -22.31
CA LEU A 20 8.76 2.18 -21.94
C LEU A 20 7.80 3.01 -21.08
N LEU A 21 8.30 3.87 -20.18
CA LEU A 21 7.48 4.58 -19.18
C LEU A 21 7.41 6.11 -19.39
N GLY A 22 8.22 6.69 -20.29
CA GLY A 22 8.10 8.10 -20.69
C GLY A 22 8.48 9.15 -19.63
N PHE A 23 9.06 8.74 -18.49
CA PHE A 23 9.50 9.65 -17.42
C PHE A 23 11.03 9.67 -17.27
N GLY A 24 11.57 10.84 -16.89
CA GLY A 24 13.01 11.01 -16.62
C GLY A 24 13.53 10.14 -15.48
N SER A 25 14.86 10.00 -15.39
CA SER A 25 15.56 9.11 -14.44
C SER A 25 15.18 9.30 -12.96
N PHE A 26 14.65 10.48 -12.58
CA PHE A 26 14.16 10.77 -11.25
C PHE A 26 12.95 9.92 -10.83
N TYR A 27 11.91 9.85 -11.66
CA TYR A 27 10.68 9.12 -11.33
C TYR A 27 10.89 7.60 -11.32
N TYR A 28 11.84 7.13 -12.13
CA TYR A 28 12.32 5.75 -12.08
C TYR A 28 12.95 5.42 -10.71
N GLU A 29 13.84 6.28 -10.24
CA GLU A 29 14.49 6.11 -8.94
C GLU A 29 13.46 6.11 -7.81
N VAL A 30 12.52 7.06 -7.82
CA VAL A 30 11.40 7.12 -6.87
C VAL A 30 10.56 5.85 -6.95
N GLY A 31 10.25 5.35 -8.14
CA GLY A 31 9.50 4.10 -8.33
C GLY A 31 10.18 2.89 -7.71
N ILE A 32 11.49 2.74 -7.89
CA ILE A 32 12.25 1.65 -7.24
C ILE A 32 12.20 1.80 -5.72
N GLN A 33 12.37 3.01 -5.20
CA GLN A 33 12.33 3.26 -3.76
C GLN A 33 10.95 2.93 -3.18
N VAL A 34 9.87 3.27 -3.89
CA VAL A 34 8.49 2.88 -3.55
C VAL A 34 8.36 1.35 -3.48
N ILE A 35 8.82 0.62 -4.50
CA ILE A 35 8.80 -0.86 -4.50
C ILE A 35 9.54 -1.40 -3.28
N HIS A 36 10.73 -0.85 -2.99
CA HIS A 36 11.55 -1.29 -1.85
C HIS A 36 10.81 -1.09 -0.52
N VAL A 37 10.20 0.08 -0.29
CA VAL A 37 9.41 0.35 0.92
C VAL A 37 8.22 -0.60 1.01
N CYS A 38 7.50 -0.82 -0.10
CA CYS A 38 6.39 -1.77 -0.14
C CYS A 38 6.84 -3.18 0.25
N MET A 39 7.91 -3.71 -0.34
CA MET A 39 8.46 -5.02 0.01
C MET A 39 8.90 -5.12 1.48
N LYS A 40 9.51 -4.06 2.02
CA LYS A 40 9.98 -4.00 3.42
C LYS A 40 8.83 -3.98 4.42
N THR A 41 7.71 -3.36 4.06
CA THR A 41 6.57 -3.14 4.98
C THR A 41 5.45 -4.15 4.80
N GLN A 42 5.43 -4.92 3.71
CA GLN A 42 4.35 -5.85 3.34
C GLN A 42 3.97 -6.81 4.46
N SER A 43 4.95 -7.39 5.18
CA SER A 43 4.68 -8.30 6.29
C SER A 43 3.97 -7.67 7.49
N LYS A 44 3.94 -6.33 7.56
CA LYS A 44 3.32 -5.57 8.66
C LYS A 44 1.95 -5.00 8.29
N ASN A 45 1.69 -4.76 7.01
CA ASN A 45 0.53 -3.99 6.57
C ASN A 45 -0.26 -4.62 5.40
N GLY A 46 0.07 -5.85 5.00
CA GLY A 46 -0.64 -6.56 3.94
C GLY A 46 -0.49 -5.92 2.56
N GLY A 47 0.51 -5.05 2.35
CA GLY A 47 0.70 -4.34 1.08
C GLY A 47 -0.15 -3.08 0.93
N LEU A 48 -0.70 -2.53 2.02
CA LEU A 48 -1.35 -1.22 2.05
C LEU A 48 -0.56 -0.24 2.93
N ILE A 49 -0.14 0.89 2.36
CA ILE A 49 0.60 1.94 3.08
C ILE A 49 0.00 3.31 2.78
N ARG A 50 -0.14 4.17 3.80
CA ARG A 50 -0.63 5.54 3.58
C ARG A 50 0.38 6.34 2.78
N MET A 51 -0.09 7.26 1.94
CA MET A 51 0.77 8.17 1.19
C MET A 51 1.74 8.93 2.11
N ASP A 52 1.27 9.41 3.26
CA ASP A 52 2.11 10.13 4.24
C ASP A 52 3.23 9.24 4.79
N ASP A 53 2.93 7.98 5.11
CA ASP A 53 3.89 7.02 5.66
C ASP A 53 4.91 6.61 4.59
N MET A 54 4.49 6.46 3.33
CA MET A 54 5.39 6.25 2.20
C MET A 54 6.36 7.42 2.06
N CYS A 55 5.88 8.66 2.00
CA CYS A 55 6.74 9.85 1.92
C CYS A 55 7.74 9.92 3.08
N LEU A 56 7.31 9.54 4.28
CA LEU A 56 8.18 9.49 5.46
C LEU A 56 9.28 8.43 5.31
N GLU A 57 8.95 7.21 4.85
CA GLU A 57 9.93 6.15 4.61
C GLU A 57 10.91 6.52 3.49
N LEU A 58 10.43 7.15 2.41
CA LEU A 58 11.28 7.64 1.32
C LEU A 58 12.24 8.73 1.81
N LYS A 59 11.77 9.67 2.64
CA LYS A 59 12.61 10.70 3.24
C LYS A 59 13.71 10.10 4.13
N LYS A 60 13.37 9.09 4.94
CA LYS A 60 14.35 8.35 5.76
C LYS A 60 15.38 7.62 4.89
N MET A 61 14.94 7.01 3.79
CA MET A 61 15.80 6.25 2.88
C MET A 61 16.78 7.14 2.11
N ARG A 62 16.34 8.31 1.64
CA ARG A 62 17.15 9.22 0.82
C ARG A 62 18.09 10.11 1.64
N GLY A 63 17.77 10.35 2.92
CA GLY A 63 18.56 11.23 3.79
C GLY A 63 18.28 12.72 3.56
N SER A 64 18.82 13.58 4.44
CA SER A 64 18.48 15.01 4.49
C SER A 64 19.05 15.86 3.35
N GLN A 65 20.05 15.36 2.64
CA GLN A 65 20.74 16.08 1.55
C GLN A 65 20.23 15.69 0.15
N ALA A 66 19.35 14.70 0.07
CA ALA A 66 18.78 14.27 -1.20
C ALA A 66 17.67 15.20 -1.67
N GLN A 67 17.44 15.22 -2.98
CA GLN A 67 16.29 15.90 -3.57
C GLN A 67 15.00 15.42 -2.91
N GLU A 68 14.17 16.38 -2.50
CA GLU A 68 12.88 16.13 -1.87
C GLU A 68 11.92 15.41 -2.83
N VAL A 69 11.14 14.47 -2.29
CA VAL A 69 10.11 13.73 -3.01
C VAL A 69 8.76 14.17 -2.46
N THR A 70 7.94 14.77 -3.31
CA THR A 70 6.59 15.22 -2.96
C THR A 70 5.57 14.09 -3.10
N LYS A 71 4.35 14.29 -2.59
CA LYS A 71 3.25 13.33 -2.79
C LYS A 71 2.95 13.14 -4.27
N ASP A 72 2.91 14.22 -5.04
CA ASP A 72 2.68 14.18 -6.48
C ASP A 72 3.75 13.36 -7.21
N ASP A 73 5.00 13.41 -6.74
CA ASP A 73 6.06 12.59 -7.32
C ASP A 73 5.86 11.10 -7.05
N VAL A 74 5.41 10.75 -5.84
CA VAL A 74 5.05 9.38 -5.49
C VAL A 74 3.83 8.91 -6.30
N GLU A 75 2.81 9.76 -6.45
CA GLU A 75 1.62 9.43 -7.23
C GLU A 75 1.96 9.15 -8.70
N ARG A 76 2.81 9.98 -9.30
CA ARG A 76 3.32 9.77 -10.67
C ARG A 76 4.10 8.47 -10.78
N ALA A 77 5.04 8.24 -9.86
CA ALA A 77 5.85 7.02 -9.85
C ALA A 77 4.98 5.76 -9.71
N VAL A 78 4.03 5.74 -8.76
CA VAL A 78 3.09 4.61 -8.57
C VAL A 78 2.19 4.41 -9.78
N SER A 79 1.76 5.49 -10.44
CA SER A 79 0.96 5.39 -11.66
C SER A 79 1.72 4.70 -12.79
N SER A 80 3.01 4.98 -12.94
CA SER A 80 3.88 4.25 -13.88
C SER A 80 4.07 2.78 -13.48
N LEU A 81 4.15 2.48 -12.18
CA LEU A 81 4.27 1.11 -11.68
C LEU A 81 3.02 0.27 -11.91
N LYS A 82 1.84 0.89 -12.05
CA LYS A 82 0.57 0.18 -12.32
C LYS A 82 0.60 -0.64 -13.61
N GLU A 83 1.40 -0.22 -14.59
CA GLU A 83 1.60 -0.94 -15.85
C GLU A 83 2.38 -2.25 -15.66
N LEU A 84 3.19 -2.33 -14.60
CA LEU A 84 3.85 -3.55 -14.18
C LEU A 84 2.79 -4.40 -13.47
N LYS A 85 2.46 -5.57 -14.04
CA LYS A 85 1.42 -6.51 -13.58
C LYS A 85 1.66 -7.10 -12.18
N GLY A 86 1.72 -6.26 -11.15
CA GLY A 86 2.13 -6.61 -9.79
C GLY A 86 1.22 -6.05 -8.69
N GLY A 87 0.07 -5.47 -9.04
CA GLY A 87 -0.88 -4.94 -8.06
C GLY A 87 -0.52 -3.58 -7.46
N PHE A 88 0.39 -2.84 -8.11
CA PHE A 88 0.67 -1.47 -7.74
C PHE A 88 -0.48 -0.55 -8.13
N GLY A 89 -0.92 0.26 -7.18
CA GLY A 89 -2.01 1.20 -7.42
C GLY A 89 -2.20 2.18 -6.26
N ILE A 90 -3.06 3.16 -6.51
CA ILE A 90 -3.53 4.07 -5.47
C ILE A 90 -4.98 3.74 -5.17
N VAL A 91 -5.26 3.42 -3.92
CA VAL A 91 -6.61 3.17 -3.41
C VAL A 91 -6.99 4.33 -2.49
N LYS A 92 -8.25 4.75 -2.58
CA LYS A 92 -8.79 5.82 -1.75
C LYS A 92 -9.73 5.24 -0.71
N LEU A 93 -9.37 5.38 0.57
CA LEU A 93 -10.25 5.07 1.70
C LEU A 93 -10.76 6.39 2.30
N GLY A 94 -11.95 6.81 1.88
CA GLY A 94 -12.52 8.10 2.27
C GLY A 94 -11.70 9.27 1.72
N HIS A 95 -11.02 10.03 2.58
CA HIS A 95 -10.15 11.15 2.18
C HIS A 95 -8.67 10.79 2.14
N VAL A 96 -8.30 9.54 2.41
CA VAL A 96 -6.89 9.12 2.46
C VAL A 96 -6.51 8.28 1.26
N HIS A 97 -5.43 8.71 0.60
CA HIS A 97 -4.76 7.95 -0.43
C HIS A 97 -3.80 6.95 0.20
N MET A 98 -3.91 5.71 -0.24
CA MET A 98 -3.04 4.60 0.13
C MET A 98 -2.43 4.01 -1.13
N ILE A 99 -1.19 3.57 -0.99
CA ILE A 99 -0.49 2.82 -2.02
C ILE A 99 -0.75 1.34 -1.74
N GLN A 100 -1.26 0.66 -2.75
CA GLN A 100 -1.42 -0.77 -2.80
C GLN A 100 -0.24 -1.35 -3.57
N SER A 101 0.39 -2.40 -3.05
CA SER A 101 1.50 -3.10 -3.72
C SER A 101 1.26 -4.58 -3.98
N VAL A 102 0.11 -5.08 -3.55
CA VAL A 102 -0.35 -6.46 -3.77
C VAL A 102 -1.79 -6.39 -4.26
N PRO A 103 -2.19 -7.15 -5.30
CA PRO A 103 -3.57 -7.19 -5.73
C PRO A 103 -4.46 -7.59 -4.55
N CYS A 104 -5.40 -6.74 -4.20
CA CYS A 104 -6.43 -7.03 -3.23
C CYS A 104 -7.72 -6.37 -3.68
N GLU A 105 -8.77 -7.18 -3.77
CA GLU A 105 -10.11 -6.71 -4.11
C GLU A 105 -10.82 -6.25 -2.84
N LEU A 106 -10.76 -4.95 -2.58
CA LEU A 106 -11.55 -4.31 -1.53
C LEU A 106 -12.94 -4.00 -2.10
N ASN A 107 -13.95 -4.76 -1.66
CA ASN A 107 -15.33 -4.44 -1.94
C ASN A 107 -15.83 -3.29 -1.02
N THR A 108 -17.08 -2.89 -1.20
CA THR A 108 -17.70 -1.81 -0.41
C THR A 108 -17.72 -2.12 1.08
N ASP A 109 -17.90 -3.39 1.45
CA ASP A 109 -17.93 -3.82 2.85
C ASP A 109 -16.51 -3.77 3.47
N HIS A 110 -15.49 -4.29 2.79
CA HIS A 110 -14.09 -4.18 3.23
C HIS A 110 -13.73 -2.70 3.47
N THR A 111 -14.09 -1.84 2.53
CA THR A 111 -13.87 -0.39 2.62
C THR A 111 -14.61 0.22 3.81
N ALA A 112 -15.86 -0.15 4.04
CA ALA A 112 -16.65 0.35 5.17
C ALA A 112 -16.02 -0.08 6.51
N ALA A 113 -15.62 -1.34 6.66
CA ALA A 113 -14.98 -1.84 7.86
C ALA A 113 -13.66 -1.10 8.17
N LEU A 114 -12.82 -0.86 7.16
CA LEU A 114 -11.58 -0.09 7.30
C LEU A 114 -11.85 1.38 7.67
N LEU A 115 -12.92 1.98 7.16
CA LEU A 115 -13.33 3.34 7.52
C LEU A 115 -13.81 3.43 8.97
N ILE A 116 -14.54 2.44 9.47
CA ILE A 116 -14.92 2.35 10.89
C ILE A 116 -13.65 2.17 11.74
N ALA A 117 -12.75 1.28 11.34
CA ALA A 117 -11.49 1.08 12.05
C ALA A 117 -10.69 2.39 12.19
N ARG A 118 -10.62 3.17 11.10
CA ARG A 118 -10.00 4.49 11.10
C ARG A 118 -10.64 5.44 12.12
N LYS A 119 -11.97 5.52 12.16
CA LYS A 119 -12.68 6.37 13.14
C LYS A 119 -12.37 5.96 14.58
N GLY A 120 -12.18 4.66 14.82
CA GLY A 120 -11.85 4.08 16.13
C GLY A 120 -10.39 4.19 16.54
N GLY A 121 -9.49 4.73 15.69
CA GLY A 121 -8.06 4.80 15.99
C GLY A 121 -7.22 3.65 15.43
N GLY A 122 -7.72 2.94 14.41
CA GLY A 122 -7.00 1.89 13.69
C GLY A 122 -7.43 0.46 14.03
N TRP A 123 -8.51 0.28 14.80
CA TRP A 123 -9.03 -1.02 15.21
C TRP A 123 -10.55 -1.05 15.12
N VAL A 124 -11.11 -2.23 14.99
CA VAL A 124 -12.55 -2.45 14.85
C VAL A 124 -12.96 -3.69 15.64
N THR A 125 -14.16 -3.67 16.20
CA THR A 125 -14.80 -4.82 16.87
C THR A 125 -16.12 -5.15 16.20
N LEU A 126 -16.59 -6.40 16.39
CA LEU A 126 -17.92 -6.82 15.93
C LEU A 126 -19.02 -5.86 16.42
N LYS A 127 -18.96 -5.46 17.70
CA LYS A 127 -19.90 -4.49 18.28
C LYS A 127 -19.86 -3.12 17.61
N SER A 128 -18.67 -2.64 17.20
CA SER A 128 -18.57 -1.36 16.47
C SER A 128 -19.13 -1.45 15.05
N LEU A 129 -18.98 -2.59 14.37
CA LEU A 129 -19.57 -2.82 13.04
C LEU A 129 -21.09 -2.94 13.13
N GLU A 130 -21.60 -3.64 14.13
CA GLU A 130 -23.03 -3.73 14.40
C GLU A 130 -23.63 -2.35 14.68
N LYS A 131 -22.98 -1.56 15.56
CA LYS A 131 -23.47 -0.23 15.93
C LYS A 131 -23.44 0.78 14.78
N GLU A 132 -22.36 0.81 14.00
CA GLU A 132 -22.15 1.84 12.96
C GLU A 132 -22.74 1.45 11.60
N LEU A 133 -22.79 0.15 11.27
CA LEU A 133 -23.22 -0.35 9.96
C LEU A 133 -24.47 -1.25 10.02
N GLY A 134 -24.94 -1.62 11.21
CA GLY A 134 -26.08 -2.54 11.38
C GLY A 134 -25.77 -3.97 10.96
N TRP A 135 -24.49 -4.36 10.91
CA TRP A 135 -24.09 -5.68 10.46
C TRP A 135 -24.20 -6.72 11.58
N GLY A 136 -24.78 -7.87 11.25
CA GLY A 136 -24.73 -9.04 12.11
C GLY A 136 -23.31 -9.60 12.23
N GLU A 137 -23.12 -10.46 13.23
CA GLU A 137 -21.84 -11.10 13.54
C GLU A 137 -21.27 -11.90 12.36
N GLU A 138 -22.09 -12.76 11.73
CA GLU A 138 -21.65 -13.58 10.60
C GLU A 138 -21.14 -12.75 9.42
N ARG A 139 -21.86 -11.68 9.06
CA ARG A 139 -21.43 -10.75 7.99
C ARG A 139 -20.13 -10.07 8.36
N SER A 140 -20.01 -9.58 9.59
CA SER A 140 -18.81 -8.91 10.07
C SER A 140 -17.60 -9.84 10.01
N LEU A 141 -17.74 -11.09 10.44
CA LEU A 141 -16.68 -12.10 10.36
C LEU A 141 -16.33 -12.44 8.90
N PHE A 142 -17.33 -12.62 8.04
CA PHE A 142 -17.13 -12.89 6.61
C PHE A 142 -16.35 -11.77 5.90
N VAL A 143 -16.61 -10.50 6.26
CA VAL A 143 -15.92 -9.33 5.70
C VAL A 143 -14.50 -9.20 6.28
N LEU A 144 -14.28 -9.54 7.54
CA LEU A 144 -12.97 -9.42 8.19
C LEU A 144 -12.02 -10.58 7.86
N ALA A 145 -12.53 -11.77 7.54
CA ALA A 145 -11.71 -12.96 7.29
C ALA A 145 -10.74 -12.78 6.09
N PRO A 146 -11.15 -12.30 4.91
CA PRO A 146 -10.22 -12.06 3.80
C PRO A 146 -9.17 -10.99 4.15
N LEU A 147 -9.54 -9.96 4.91
CA LEU A 147 -8.60 -8.92 5.34
C LEU A 147 -7.53 -9.49 6.28
N LEU A 148 -7.89 -10.48 7.10
CA LEU A 148 -6.96 -11.18 7.99
C LEU A 148 -6.04 -12.13 7.21
N GLU A 149 -6.60 -12.88 6.25
CA GLU A 149 -5.84 -13.79 5.37
C GLU A 149 -4.79 -13.04 4.55
N GLU A 150 -5.14 -11.85 4.04
CA GLU A 150 -4.24 -10.96 3.30
C GLU A 150 -3.28 -10.18 4.22
N GLY A 151 -3.36 -10.34 5.54
CA GLY A 151 -2.50 -9.67 6.52
C GLY A 151 -2.70 -8.16 6.63
N MET A 152 -3.84 -7.64 6.17
CA MET A 152 -4.21 -6.22 6.24
C MET A 152 -4.72 -5.81 7.61
N VAL A 153 -5.32 -6.76 8.34
CA VAL A 153 -5.76 -6.58 9.72
C VAL A 153 -5.20 -7.68 10.60
N TRP A 154 -5.12 -7.40 11.90
CA TRP A 154 -4.51 -8.28 12.88
C TRP A 154 -5.53 -8.52 14.00
N VAL A 155 -5.57 -9.75 14.52
CA VAL A 155 -6.40 -10.07 15.68
C VAL A 155 -5.67 -9.62 16.93
N ASP A 156 -6.25 -8.66 17.64
CA ASP A 156 -5.87 -8.36 19.02
C ASP A 156 -6.71 -9.23 19.97
N LYS A 157 -6.05 -10.06 20.77
CA LYS A 157 -6.71 -10.91 21.78
C LYS A 157 -6.96 -10.17 23.10
N GLY A 158 -6.58 -8.88 23.18
CA GLY A 158 -6.52 -8.14 24.42
C GLY A 158 -5.26 -8.55 25.21
N GLY A 159 -4.46 -7.57 25.61
CA GLY A 159 -3.56 -7.78 26.74
C GLY A 159 -4.38 -7.94 28.01
N GLU A 160 -3.99 -8.89 28.87
CA GLU A 160 -4.50 -8.97 30.25
C GLU A 160 -4.37 -7.63 30.99
#